data_AF-A0A3B8RM82-F1
#
_entry.id   AF-A0A3B8RM82-F1
#
_cell.length_a   1.000
_cell.length_b   1.000
_cell.length_c   1.000
_cell.angle_alpha   90.00
_cell.angle_beta   90.00
_cell.angle_gamma   90.00
#
_symmetry.space_group_name_H-M   'P 1'
#
loop_
_entity.id
_entity.type
_entity.pdbx_description
1 polymer ?
#
loop_
_entity_poly.entity_id
_entity_poly.type
_entity_poly.pdbx_seq_one_letter_code
_entity_poly.pdbx_strand_id
1 'polypeptide(L)'
;ALAWTPGLGGYGEYSEYFRYKKAPHLDDIINGGWDPYIINMAQEIKKWGKPVMLELHYEFNADTQTTGGPNAFGPDGETNFFDICNPDLVYEKFLHPEIISRMFLADTQKSLSDPTYIIYDCDDLYDKYGSHQIPDGPERARDMLRHVHDVFDQLDVTNVTWFAHSIGNYGSPSDRKAHLWNKLDYYWPGDNYIDWVGTSAYYTSVKDDPLEIDIVKDTGTFHAAVSWFYKLYNNSKWKDKPVMLVEFGYKGDGGQQEVIKKIFGDYLINEFPAIKGVIFGNREPPRHFGAYPGEKEVWEKYINTNSYYVPYLQFNADCTAPGKINDFKADVHKNDIIFTWTAPGDDGYNGTVSYYIIKYRENPQDYSGGGKKDFTKEPWTLWSRYETKDIEGEPKPVQEGKPQKMILSGFPKGTYYFGIQSVDDVPYNSQISNIVKVIIK
;
A
#
# COMPACT_ATOMS: atom_id res chain seq x y z
N ALA A 1 -8.88 -9.80 10.28
CA ALA A 1 -8.45 -8.59 9.57
C ALA A 1 -9.49 -7.51 9.81
N LEU A 2 -9.04 -6.30 10.14
CA LEU A 2 -9.86 -5.10 10.06
C LEU A 2 -9.49 -4.45 8.73
N ALA A 3 -10.47 -4.29 7.83
CA ALA A 3 -10.28 -3.50 6.62
C ALA A 3 -10.84 -2.10 6.89
N TRP A 4 -10.00 -1.07 6.76
CA TRP A 4 -10.44 0.31 6.74
C TRP A 4 -10.17 0.87 5.35
N THR A 5 -11.24 1.11 4.60
CA THR A 5 -11.14 1.71 3.29
C THR A 5 -11.78 3.09 3.34
N PRO A 6 -11.02 4.14 3.02
CA PRO A 6 -11.62 5.42 2.71
C PRO A 6 -12.66 5.23 1.61
N GLY A 7 -13.94 5.57 1.87
CA GLY A 7 -14.96 5.66 0.82
C GLY A 7 -15.86 4.44 0.57
N LEU A 8 -15.82 3.36 1.35
CA LEU A 8 -16.80 2.29 1.16
C LEU A 8 -18.17 2.57 1.82
N GLY A 9 -19.11 2.99 0.98
CA GLY A 9 -20.46 2.40 0.98
C GLY A 9 -20.63 1.63 -0.33
N GLY A 10 -20.97 0.34 -0.27
CA GLY A 10 -20.86 -0.59 -1.40
C GLY A 10 -21.72 -0.34 -2.65
N TYR A 11 -21.37 -1.06 -3.72
CA TYR A 11 -22.04 -1.16 -5.03
C TYR A 11 -23.54 -0.80 -5.04
N GLY A 12 -23.88 0.25 -5.79
CA GLY A 12 -25.25 0.61 -6.13
C GLY A 12 -25.29 1.80 -7.10
N GLU A 13 -25.92 1.60 -8.26
CA GLU A 13 -25.92 2.47 -9.48
C GLU A 13 -26.41 3.92 -9.29
N TYR A 14 -26.83 4.31 -8.09
CA TYR A 14 -27.28 5.68 -7.77
C TYR A 14 -26.60 6.29 -6.53
N SER A 15 -25.61 5.61 -5.94
CA SER A 15 -25.02 6.01 -4.65
C SER A 15 -23.58 6.55 -4.73
N GLU A 16 -22.89 6.37 -5.85
CA GLU A 16 -21.47 6.72 -5.99
C GLU A 16 -21.21 8.23 -5.90
N TYR A 17 -22.01 9.06 -6.60
CA TYR A 17 -21.82 10.53 -6.60
C TYR A 17 -22.08 11.19 -5.22
N PHE A 18 -23.08 10.71 -4.47
CA PHE A 18 -23.42 11.27 -3.15
C PHE A 18 -22.56 10.73 -2.01
N ARG A 19 -22.02 9.50 -2.14
CA ARG A 19 -21.07 8.93 -1.18
C ARG A 19 -19.67 9.51 -1.33
N TYR A 20 -19.26 9.81 -2.57
CA TYR A 20 -17.99 10.47 -2.87
C TYR A 20 -17.80 11.76 -2.07
N LYS A 21 -18.76 12.69 -2.08
CA LYS A 21 -18.66 13.98 -1.36
C LYS A 21 -18.62 13.88 0.17
N LYS A 22 -18.87 12.70 0.74
CA LYS A 22 -18.87 12.47 2.20
C LYS A 22 -17.81 11.45 2.62
N ALA A 23 -17.09 10.88 1.67
CA ALA A 23 -16.01 9.94 1.93
C ALA A 23 -14.74 10.70 2.31
N PRO A 24 -13.88 10.13 3.16
CA PRO A 24 -12.51 10.61 3.30
C PRO A 24 -11.78 10.56 1.95
N HIS A 25 -11.23 11.68 1.52
CA HIS A 25 -10.30 11.77 0.39
C HIS A 25 -8.87 11.48 0.84
N LEU A 26 -8.02 11.01 -0.07
CA LEU A 26 -6.62 10.69 0.26
C LEU A 26 -5.89 11.95 0.74
N ASP A 27 -6.07 13.08 0.05
CA ASP A 27 -5.43 14.34 0.44
C ASP A 27 -5.89 14.83 1.82
N ASP A 28 -7.16 14.65 2.20
CA ASP A 28 -7.62 14.99 3.55
C ASP A 28 -6.89 14.17 4.64
N ILE A 29 -6.66 12.88 4.37
CA ILE A 29 -5.95 11.99 5.30
C ILE A 29 -4.47 12.38 5.38
N ILE A 30 -3.80 12.52 4.24
CA ILE A 30 -2.38 12.94 4.15
C ILE A 30 -2.17 14.30 4.82
N ASN A 31 -3.17 15.18 4.73
CA ASN A 31 -3.16 16.49 5.36
C ASN A 31 -3.61 16.45 6.84
N GLY A 32 -3.82 15.28 7.44
CA GLY A 32 -4.16 15.13 8.85
C GLY A 32 -5.58 15.55 9.23
N GLY A 33 -6.46 15.84 8.26
CA GLY A 33 -7.87 16.16 8.51
C GLY A 33 -8.64 15.03 9.20
N TRP A 34 -8.14 13.79 9.08
CA TRP A 34 -8.70 12.59 9.69
C TRP A 34 -7.88 12.05 10.89
N ASP A 35 -6.82 12.75 11.31
CA ASP A 35 -5.97 12.32 12.43
C ASP A 35 -6.74 12.03 13.72
N PRO A 36 -7.75 12.84 14.13
CA PRO A 36 -8.52 12.52 15.33
C PRO A 36 -9.20 11.15 15.28
N TYR A 37 -9.69 10.73 14.11
CA TYR A 37 -10.30 9.42 13.91
C TYR A 37 -9.24 8.31 13.94
N ILE A 38 -8.14 8.51 13.22
CA ILE A 38 -7.04 7.55 13.11
C ILE A 38 -6.39 7.32 14.48
N ILE A 39 -6.15 8.40 15.25
CA ILE A 39 -5.64 8.34 16.62
C ILE A 39 -6.57 7.56 17.53
N ASN A 40 -7.89 7.77 17.45
CA ASN A 40 -8.84 7.02 18.27
C ASN A 40 -8.81 5.52 17.92
N MET A 41 -8.82 5.19 16.63
CA MET A 41 -8.72 3.80 16.16
C MET A 41 -7.42 3.13 16.63
N ALA A 42 -6.29 3.82 16.47
CA ALA A 42 -4.97 3.36 16.91
C ALA A 42 -4.94 3.09 18.43
N GLN A 43 -5.48 4.00 19.23
CA GLN A 43 -5.57 3.85 20.69
C GLN A 43 -6.49 2.68 21.10
N GLU A 44 -7.61 2.48 20.41
CA GLU A 44 -8.52 1.35 20.65
C GLU A 44 -7.86 0.01 20.32
N ILE A 45 -7.15 -0.08 19.18
CA ILE A 45 -6.39 -1.27 18.78
C ILE A 45 -5.28 -1.57 19.80
N LYS A 46 -4.51 -0.55 20.20
CA LYS A 46 -3.46 -0.68 21.22
C LYS A 46 -4.03 -1.19 22.53
N LYS A 47 -5.15 -0.63 22.98
CA LYS A 47 -5.84 -1.05 24.21
C LYS A 47 -6.39 -2.47 24.12
N TRP A 48 -6.83 -2.91 22.94
CA TRP A 48 -7.28 -4.29 22.73
C TRP A 48 -6.15 -5.30 22.89
N GLY A 49 -4.94 -4.93 22.44
CA GLY A 49 -3.70 -5.69 22.67
C GLY A 49 -3.66 -7.06 22.00
N LYS A 50 -4.60 -7.35 21.09
CA LYS A 50 -4.58 -8.56 20.26
C LYS A 50 -4.02 -8.22 18.87
N PRO A 51 -3.36 -9.17 18.21
CA PRO A 51 -2.87 -8.94 16.85
C PRO A 51 -4.00 -8.60 15.87
N VAL A 52 -3.79 -7.54 15.09
CA VAL A 52 -4.70 -7.03 14.04
C VAL A 52 -3.95 -7.00 12.73
N MET A 53 -4.47 -7.66 11.69
CA MET A 53 -4.07 -7.31 10.32
C MET A 53 -4.94 -6.16 9.87
N LEU A 54 -4.30 -5.02 9.63
CA LEU A 54 -4.94 -3.81 9.16
C LEU A 54 -4.67 -3.71 7.66
N GLU A 55 -5.77 -3.59 6.94
CA GLU A 55 -5.73 -3.38 5.51
C GLU A 55 -6.32 -2.01 5.20
N LEU A 56 -5.52 -1.19 4.52
CA LEU A 56 -5.88 0.15 4.12
C LEU A 56 -5.99 0.19 2.61
N HIS A 57 -7.05 0.81 2.11
CA HIS A 57 -7.19 1.07 0.67
C HIS A 57 -7.14 -0.20 -0.19
N TYR A 58 -8.06 -1.12 0.07
CA TYR A 58 -8.17 -2.40 -0.64
C TYR A 58 -8.31 -2.22 -2.16
N GLU A 59 -7.74 -3.16 -2.94
CA GLU A 59 -7.70 -3.10 -4.40
C GLU A 59 -7.34 -1.69 -4.92
N PHE A 60 -6.31 -1.07 -4.35
CA PHE A 60 -5.94 0.35 -4.58
C PHE A 60 -5.73 0.73 -6.06
N ASN A 61 -5.45 -0.26 -6.90
CA ASN A 61 -5.23 -0.14 -8.34
C ASN A 61 -6.50 -0.40 -9.17
N ALA A 62 -7.66 -0.62 -8.55
CA ALA A 62 -8.94 -0.78 -9.25
C ALA A 62 -9.56 0.59 -9.60
N ASP A 63 -10.08 0.70 -10.83
CA ASP A 63 -10.80 1.87 -11.38
C ASP A 63 -12.21 2.08 -10.82
N THR A 64 -12.74 1.13 -10.04
CA THR A 64 -14.06 1.18 -9.42
C THR A 64 -14.06 1.82 -8.03
N GLN A 65 -12.89 2.15 -7.46
CA GLN A 65 -12.81 2.66 -6.09
C GLN A 65 -13.02 4.17 -6.05
N THR A 66 -14.10 4.62 -5.42
CA THR A 66 -14.55 6.03 -5.44
C THR A 66 -13.53 7.03 -4.91
N THR A 67 -12.57 6.62 -4.09
CA THR A 67 -11.49 7.49 -3.56
C THR A 67 -10.11 6.84 -3.73
N GLY A 68 -10.02 5.91 -4.69
CA GLY A 68 -8.85 5.12 -5.13
C GLY A 68 -7.68 5.95 -5.68
N GLY A 69 -6.56 5.28 -5.97
CA GLY A 69 -5.54 5.85 -6.87
C GLY A 69 -6.13 6.44 -8.17
N PRO A 70 -7.13 5.81 -8.83
CA PRO A 70 -7.79 6.39 -9.99
C PRO A 70 -8.58 7.69 -9.77
N ASN A 71 -8.94 8.04 -8.53
CA ASN A 71 -9.78 9.20 -8.16
C ASN A 71 -9.02 10.25 -7.34
N ALA A 72 -7.69 10.21 -7.35
CA ALA A 72 -6.84 11.07 -6.54
C ALA A 72 -5.85 11.88 -7.39
N PHE A 73 -6.27 12.32 -8.57
CA PHE A 73 -5.44 13.12 -9.45
C PHE A 73 -5.81 14.60 -9.41
N GLY A 74 -5.03 15.40 -10.12
CA GLY A 74 -5.23 16.83 -10.22
C GLY A 74 -4.73 17.60 -8.99
N PRO A 75 -4.78 18.94 -9.05
CA PRO A 75 -4.36 19.78 -7.93
C PRO A 75 -5.24 19.65 -6.68
N ASP A 76 -6.48 19.19 -6.85
CA ASP A 76 -7.42 18.95 -5.75
C ASP A 76 -7.26 17.58 -5.09
N GLY A 77 -6.53 16.65 -5.72
CA GLY A 77 -6.35 15.29 -5.21
C GLY A 77 -7.64 14.48 -5.17
N GLU A 78 -8.61 14.87 -5.99
CA GLU A 78 -9.98 14.38 -5.98
C GLU A 78 -10.47 14.03 -7.41
N THR A 79 -9.77 14.49 -8.45
CA THR A 79 -10.22 14.29 -9.82
C THR A 79 -9.93 12.86 -10.31
N ASN A 80 -10.87 12.26 -11.04
CA ASN A 80 -10.68 10.98 -11.69
C ASN A 80 -9.71 11.09 -12.88
N PHE A 81 -8.81 10.11 -13.04
CA PHE A 81 -7.83 10.08 -14.14
C PHE A 81 -8.47 10.23 -15.53
N PHE A 82 -9.64 9.62 -15.75
CA PHE A 82 -10.36 9.70 -17.02
C PHE A 82 -10.82 11.12 -17.30
N ASP A 83 -11.33 11.82 -16.27
CA ASP A 83 -11.86 13.18 -16.42
C ASP A 83 -10.71 14.17 -16.71
N ILE A 84 -9.50 13.89 -16.22
CA ILE A 84 -8.28 14.65 -16.55
C ILE A 84 -7.86 14.43 -18.00
N CYS A 85 -7.75 13.16 -18.43
CA CYS A 85 -7.24 12.87 -19.77
C CYS A 85 -8.29 13.04 -20.88
N ASN A 86 -9.58 13.11 -20.54
CA ASN A 86 -10.69 13.22 -21.50
C ASN A 86 -11.70 14.29 -21.09
N PRO A 87 -11.29 15.55 -20.92
CA PRO A 87 -12.17 16.60 -20.40
C PRO A 87 -13.42 16.82 -21.27
N ASP A 88 -13.31 16.61 -22.59
CA ASP A 88 -14.42 16.76 -23.53
C ASP A 88 -15.46 15.64 -23.40
N LEU A 89 -15.09 14.49 -22.82
CA LEU A 89 -15.98 13.34 -22.63
C LEU A 89 -16.68 13.36 -21.26
N VAL A 90 -16.39 14.31 -20.38
CA VAL A 90 -16.98 14.38 -19.03
C VAL A 90 -18.50 14.55 -19.10
N TYR A 91 -18.99 15.42 -19.99
CA TYR A 91 -20.43 15.63 -20.17
C TYR A 91 -21.10 14.43 -20.84
N GLU A 92 -20.44 13.82 -21.83
CA GLU A 92 -20.92 12.62 -22.51
C GLU A 92 -21.01 11.44 -21.54
N LYS A 93 -20.01 11.24 -20.66
CA LYS A 93 -20.03 10.22 -19.59
C LYS A 93 -21.27 10.34 -18.69
N PHE A 94 -21.74 11.56 -18.44
CA PHE A 94 -22.95 11.80 -17.65
C PHE A 94 -24.24 11.44 -18.41
N LEU A 95 -24.29 11.75 -19.71
CA LEU A 95 -25.47 11.46 -20.55
C LEU A 95 -25.53 10.01 -21.04
N HIS A 96 -24.37 9.38 -21.20
CA HIS A 96 -24.14 8.09 -21.81
C HIS A 96 -23.27 7.20 -20.90
N PRO A 97 -23.85 6.60 -19.84
CA PRO A 97 -23.12 5.74 -18.91
C PRO A 97 -22.42 4.55 -19.58
N GLU A 98 -22.85 4.14 -20.78
CA GLU A 98 -22.20 3.13 -21.60
C GLU A 98 -20.76 3.50 -22.01
N ILE A 99 -20.36 4.78 -21.95
CA ILE A 99 -18.97 5.21 -22.15
C ILE A 99 -18.07 4.59 -21.08
N ILE A 100 -18.56 4.48 -19.84
CA ILE A 100 -17.86 3.77 -18.75
C ILE A 100 -17.69 2.29 -19.13
N SER A 101 -18.71 1.67 -19.74
CA SER A 101 -18.58 0.30 -20.26
C SER A 101 -17.53 0.19 -21.38
N ARG A 102 -17.38 1.22 -22.23
CA ARG A 102 -16.29 1.28 -23.24
C ARG A 102 -14.92 1.46 -22.61
N MET A 103 -14.81 2.18 -21.48
CA MET A 103 -13.56 2.29 -20.72
C MET A 103 -13.01 0.91 -20.35
N PHE A 104 -13.88 -0.08 -20.11
CA PHE A 104 -13.49 -1.44 -19.76
C PHE A 104 -13.25 -2.38 -20.94
N LEU A 105 -13.59 -1.96 -22.17
CA LEU A 105 -13.67 -2.84 -23.34
C LEU A 105 -12.67 -2.50 -24.46
N ALA A 106 -11.99 -1.35 -24.41
CA ALA A 106 -11.20 -0.84 -25.52
C ALA A 106 -9.86 -1.57 -25.71
N ASP A 107 -9.50 -1.74 -26.99
CA ASP A 107 -8.25 -2.34 -27.47
C ASP A 107 -7.24 -1.21 -27.75
N THR A 108 -6.08 -1.25 -27.10
CA THR A 108 -5.01 -0.23 -27.11
C THR A 108 -4.47 0.06 -28.51
N GLN A 109 -4.66 -0.82 -29.49
CA GLN A 109 -4.21 -0.59 -30.88
C GLN A 109 -5.25 0.06 -31.80
N LYS A 110 -6.55 -0.11 -31.53
CA LYS A 110 -7.65 0.39 -32.39
C LYS A 110 -7.97 1.87 -32.12
N SER A 111 -7.83 2.19 -30.85
CA SER A 111 -7.45 3.44 -30.23
C SER A 111 -7.05 4.63 -31.10
N LEU A 112 -5.97 4.50 -31.88
CA LEU A 112 -5.31 5.64 -32.52
C LEU A 112 -6.02 6.18 -33.78
N SER A 113 -7.25 5.73 -34.07
CA SER A 113 -7.95 6.01 -35.34
C SER A 113 -9.38 6.53 -35.23
N ASP A 114 -9.94 6.69 -34.02
CA ASP A 114 -11.33 7.12 -33.78
C ASP A 114 -11.38 8.41 -32.94
N PRO A 115 -12.07 9.48 -33.36
CA PRO A 115 -12.23 10.70 -32.57
C PRO A 115 -13.09 10.56 -31.29
N THR A 116 -13.73 9.41 -31.05
CA THR A 116 -14.40 9.05 -29.78
C THR A 116 -13.50 8.22 -28.85
N TYR A 117 -12.20 8.18 -29.15
CA TYR A 117 -11.22 7.39 -28.43
C TYR A 117 -10.95 7.90 -27.00
N ILE A 118 -10.75 6.96 -26.08
CA ILE A 118 -10.51 7.19 -24.65
C ILE A 118 -8.99 7.16 -24.39
N ILE A 119 -8.47 8.26 -23.86
CA ILE A 119 -7.09 8.40 -23.40
C ILE A 119 -7.03 7.95 -21.94
N TYR A 120 -6.25 6.92 -21.64
CA TYR A 120 -6.11 6.42 -20.27
C TYR A 120 -4.88 6.95 -19.55
N ASP A 121 -4.00 7.66 -20.26
CA ASP A 121 -2.77 8.20 -19.73
C ASP A 121 -2.40 9.50 -20.44
N CYS A 122 -2.01 10.51 -19.68
CA CYS A 122 -1.66 11.83 -20.17
C CYS A 122 -0.73 12.52 -19.16
N ASP A 123 0.06 13.48 -19.64
CA ASP A 123 1.05 14.19 -18.82
C ASP A 123 0.40 14.90 -17.61
N ASP A 124 -0.88 15.27 -17.70
CA ASP A 124 -1.63 15.93 -16.62
C ASP A 124 -1.96 15.02 -15.42
N LEU A 125 -1.67 13.71 -15.51
CA LEU A 125 -1.72 12.79 -14.36
C LEU A 125 -0.50 12.92 -13.42
N TYR A 126 0.46 13.77 -13.78
CA TYR A 126 1.70 13.99 -13.06
C TYR A 126 1.84 15.46 -12.66
N ASP A 127 2.83 15.74 -11.81
CA ASP A 127 3.30 17.08 -11.46
C ASP A 127 2.28 17.96 -10.72
N LYS A 128 1.17 17.41 -10.19
CA LYS A 128 0.28 18.16 -9.29
C LYS A 128 0.45 17.73 -7.83
N TYR A 129 1.23 16.68 -7.57
CA TYR A 129 1.59 16.22 -6.24
C TYR A 129 2.99 15.60 -6.23
N GLY A 130 3.76 15.81 -5.16
CA GLY A 130 4.98 15.05 -4.89
C GLY A 130 6.03 15.01 -6.01
N SER A 131 6.18 13.85 -6.63
CA SER A 131 7.27 13.47 -7.53
C SER A 131 6.90 13.64 -8.99
N HIS A 132 7.79 14.27 -9.76
CA HIS A 132 7.63 14.40 -11.21
C HIS A 132 7.69 13.09 -12.01
N GLN A 133 8.02 11.97 -11.35
CA GLN A 133 8.23 10.66 -12.01
C GLN A 133 7.14 9.65 -11.67
N ILE A 134 6.25 9.99 -10.73
CA ILE A 134 5.22 9.10 -10.21
C ILE A 134 3.89 9.79 -10.49
N PRO A 135 2.89 9.09 -11.04
CA PRO A 135 1.57 9.69 -11.24
C PRO A 135 0.96 10.04 -9.87
N ASP A 136 0.28 11.18 -9.82
CA ASP A 136 -0.13 11.80 -8.57
C ASP A 136 -1.07 10.90 -7.74
N GLY A 137 -1.98 10.18 -8.41
CA GLY A 137 -2.97 9.31 -7.76
C GLY A 137 -2.34 8.15 -6.97
N PRO A 138 -1.55 7.27 -7.62
CA PRO A 138 -0.72 6.27 -6.93
C PRO A 138 0.16 6.85 -5.83
N GLU A 139 0.74 8.03 -6.07
CA GLU A 139 1.61 8.68 -5.09
C GLU A 139 0.85 9.07 -3.81
N ARG A 140 -0.34 9.65 -3.95
CA ARG A 140 -1.22 9.97 -2.81
C ARG A 140 -1.68 8.71 -2.08
N ALA A 141 -2.00 7.64 -2.80
CA ALA A 141 -2.36 6.37 -2.16
C ALA A 141 -1.21 5.83 -1.31
N ARG A 142 0.03 5.88 -1.83
CA ARG A 142 1.25 5.55 -1.09
C ARG A 142 1.42 6.44 0.15
N ASP A 143 1.33 7.76 -0.01
CA ASP A 143 1.62 8.69 1.08
C ASP A 143 0.53 8.73 2.14
N MET A 144 -0.71 8.40 1.79
CA MET A 144 -1.80 8.16 2.75
C MET A 144 -1.48 6.96 3.64
N LEU A 145 -1.04 5.84 3.07
CA LEU A 145 -0.64 4.65 3.84
C LEU A 145 0.47 4.98 4.83
N ARG A 146 1.50 5.71 4.36
CA ARG A 146 2.62 6.11 5.20
C ARG A 146 2.19 7.05 6.33
N HIS A 147 1.32 8.01 6.05
CA HIS A 147 0.80 8.92 7.09
C HIS A 147 0.05 8.18 8.18
N VAL A 148 -0.85 7.26 7.82
CA VAL A 148 -1.57 6.44 8.81
C VAL A 148 -0.60 5.59 9.63
N HIS A 149 0.40 5.00 9.00
CA HIS A 149 1.45 4.24 9.69
C HIS A 149 2.25 5.11 10.67
N ASP A 150 2.67 6.31 10.26
CA ASP A 150 3.41 7.25 11.12
C ASP A 150 2.59 7.65 12.36
N VAL A 151 1.26 7.76 12.25
CA VAL A 151 0.36 7.98 13.41
C VAL A 151 0.40 6.80 14.37
N PHE A 152 0.43 5.56 13.85
CA PHE A 152 0.50 4.34 14.65
C PHE A 152 1.86 4.22 15.35
N ASP A 153 2.96 4.51 14.64
CA ASP A 153 4.31 4.56 15.21
C ASP A 153 4.40 5.62 16.33
N GLN A 154 3.84 6.80 16.11
CA GLN A 154 3.82 7.87 17.11
C GLN A 154 3.07 7.47 18.40
N LEU A 155 2.10 6.57 18.28
CA LEU A 155 1.30 6.07 19.40
C LEU A 155 1.84 4.74 19.95
N ASP A 156 2.98 4.26 19.46
CA ASP A 156 3.58 2.95 19.74
C ASP A 156 2.54 1.82 19.65
N VAL A 157 1.83 1.74 18.52
CA VAL A 157 0.86 0.67 18.24
C VAL A 157 1.55 -0.46 17.48
N THR A 158 1.94 -1.50 18.20
CA THR A 158 2.79 -2.59 17.68
C THR A 158 2.04 -3.91 17.50
N ASN A 159 0.76 -3.98 17.86
CA ASN A 159 -0.07 -5.17 17.67
C ASN A 159 -0.78 -5.18 16.31
N VAL A 160 -0.21 -4.49 15.31
CA VAL A 160 -0.74 -4.36 13.95
C VAL A 160 0.26 -4.91 12.96
N THR A 161 -0.23 -5.67 11.98
CA THR A 161 0.51 -5.98 10.75
C THR A 161 -0.20 -5.36 9.57
N TRP A 162 0.57 -4.83 8.62
CA TRP A 162 0.10 -4.00 7.52
C TRP A 162 0.00 -4.82 6.24
N PHE A 163 -1.19 -4.83 5.66
CA PHE A 163 -1.48 -5.55 4.43
C PHE A 163 -1.91 -4.59 3.34
N ALA A 164 -1.30 -4.73 2.16
CA ALA A 164 -1.73 -4.06 0.94
C ALA A 164 -2.01 -5.09 -0.15
N HIS A 165 -3.15 -4.98 -0.82
CA HIS A 165 -3.45 -5.85 -1.95
C HIS A 165 -3.96 -5.13 -3.17
N SER A 166 -3.55 -5.63 -4.32
CA SER A 166 -4.01 -5.21 -5.63
C SER A 166 -5.17 -6.06 -6.13
N ILE A 167 -5.86 -5.60 -7.16
CA ILE A 167 -6.66 -6.46 -8.03
C ILE A 167 -5.79 -7.05 -9.15
N GLY A 168 -5.98 -8.35 -9.43
CA GLY A 168 -5.01 -9.21 -10.12
C GLY A 168 -4.44 -8.74 -11.46
N ASN A 169 -5.29 -8.31 -12.41
CA ASN A 169 -4.85 -8.07 -13.79
C ASN A 169 -4.71 -6.59 -14.18
N TYR A 170 -5.05 -5.68 -13.27
CA TYR A 170 -4.96 -4.25 -13.53
C TYR A 170 -3.51 -3.82 -13.77
N GLY A 171 -3.30 -2.94 -14.75
CA GLY A 171 -1.97 -2.51 -15.18
C GLY A 171 -1.23 -3.53 -16.05
N SER A 172 -1.84 -4.68 -16.38
CA SER A 172 -1.24 -5.61 -17.33
C SER A 172 -1.35 -5.10 -18.77
N PRO A 173 -0.27 -5.13 -19.59
CA PRO A 173 -0.31 -4.75 -21.01
C PRO A 173 -1.35 -5.49 -21.86
N SER A 174 -1.76 -6.65 -21.36
CA SER A 174 -2.66 -7.61 -21.97
C SER A 174 -4.09 -7.55 -21.40
N ASP A 175 -4.30 -6.82 -20.32
CA ASP A 175 -5.64 -6.45 -19.87
C ASP A 175 -6.09 -5.21 -20.65
N ARG A 176 -7.38 -5.16 -21.02
CA ARG A 176 -7.99 -3.98 -21.65
C ARG A 176 -7.97 -2.76 -20.72
N LYS A 177 -7.57 -2.96 -19.46
CA LYS A 177 -7.36 -1.96 -18.39
C LYS A 177 -5.88 -1.65 -18.14
N ALA A 178 -4.99 -1.87 -19.12
CA ALA A 178 -3.60 -1.47 -19.05
C ALA A 178 -3.49 0.05 -18.97
N HIS A 179 -2.98 0.59 -17.87
CA HIS A 179 -2.74 2.03 -17.71
C HIS A 179 -1.32 2.25 -17.23
N LEU A 180 -0.52 3.08 -17.92
CA LEU A 180 0.91 3.23 -17.57
C LEU A 180 1.06 3.92 -16.21
N TRP A 181 0.10 4.77 -15.83
CA TRP A 181 -0.01 5.35 -14.50
C TRP A 181 -0.30 4.31 -13.40
N ASN A 182 -0.87 3.15 -13.73
CA ASN A 182 -1.38 2.20 -12.74
C ASN A 182 -0.43 1.01 -12.50
N LYS A 183 0.85 1.29 -12.20
CA LYS A 183 1.83 0.26 -11.85
C LYS A 183 1.92 0.09 -10.35
N LEU A 184 1.94 -1.16 -9.88
CA LEU A 184 2.02 -1.49 -8.44
C LEU A 184 3.23 -0.85 -7.74
N ASP A 185 4.36 -0.70 -8.43
CA ASP A 185 5.56 -0.07 -7.89
C ASP A 185 5.36 1.40 -7.47
N TYR A 186 4.40 2.12 -8.07
CA TYR A 186 4.11 3.50 -7.69
C TYR A 186 3.38 3.61 -6.35
N TYR A 187 2.66 2.55 -5.95
CA TYR A 187 1.95 2.47 -4.69
C TYR A 187 2.84 2.00 -3.53
N TRP A 188 4.04 1.49 -3.82
CA TRP A 188 4.92 0.90 -2.81
C TRP A 188 5.41 1.93 -1.78
N PRO A 189 5.03 1.82 -0.51
CA PRO A 189 5.40 2.80 0.52
C PRO A 189 6.79 2.58 1.11
N GLY A 190 7.45 1.46 0.80
CA GLY A 190 8.75 1.09 1.38
C GLY A 190 8.63 -0.09 2.34
N ASP A 191 9.76 -0.74 2.62
CA ASP A 191 9.78 -2.01 3.36
C ASP A 191 9.25 -1.91 4.80
N ASN A 192 9.30 -0.75 5.43
CA ASN A 192 8.82 -0.58 6.81
C ASN A 192 7.36 -0.19 6.94
N TYR A 193 6.63 -0.12 5.84
CA TYR A 193 5.25 0.34 5.84
C TYR A 193 4.27 -0.80 5.56
N ILE A 194 4.74 -1.91 5.00
CA ILE A 194 3.93 -3.06 4.59
C ILE A 194 4.62 -4.36 5.00
N ASP A 195 3.89 -5.21 5.72
CA ASP A 195 4.30 -6.56 6.09
C ASP A 195 3.92 -7.57 5.02
N TRP A 196 2.69 -7.47 4.51
CA TRP A 196 2.09 -8.44 3.60
C TRP A 196 1.66 -7.74 2.31
N VAL A 197 1.99 -8.35 1.19
CA VAL A 197 1.46 -7.95 -0.12
C VAL A 197 0.44 -8.98 -0.58
N GLY A 198 -0.47 -8.59 -1.46
CA GLY A 198 -1.46 -9.54 -1.94
C GLY A 198 -2.12 -9.15 -3.23
N THR A 199 -2.91 -10.08 -3.74
CA THR A 199 -3.81 -9.81 -4.84
C THR A 199 -5.14 -10.53 -4.68
N SER A 200 -6.21 -9.89 -5.14
CA SER A 200 -7.48 -10.57 -5.40
C SER A 200 -7.30 -11.57 -6.53
N ALA A 201 -7.88 -12.76 -6.38
CA ALA A 201 -7.74 -13.87 -7.31
C ALA A 201 -9.06 -14.63 -7.44
N TYR A 202 -9.81 -14.30 -8.49
CA TYR A 202 -11.04 -14.99 -8.85
C TYR A 202 -10.87 -15.76 -10.16
N TYR A 203 -11.28 -17.02 -10.16
CA TYR A 203 -11.06 -17.93 -11.28
C TYR A 203 -12.24 -18.88 -11.45
N THR A 204 -12.42 -19.39 -12.66
CA THR A 204 -13.50 -20.33 -13.03
C THR A 204 -12.96 -21.70 -13.44
N SER A 205 -11.64 -21.88 -13.46
CA SER A 205 -11.02 -23.15 -13.85
C SER A 205 -9.66 -23.38 -13.19
N VAL A 206 -9.28 -24.65 -13.04
CA VAL A 206 -7.97 -25.13 -12.57
C VAL A 206 -7.36 -26.11 -13.58
N LYS A 207 -7.47 -25.80 -14.88
CA LYS A 207 -6.76 -26.57 -15.91
C LYS A 207 -5.26 -26.56 -15.61
N ASP A 208 -4.57 -27.61 -16.07
CA ASP A 208 -3.12 -27.75 -15.93
C ASP A 208 -2.41 -26.75 -16.84
N ASP A 209 -2.39 -25.49 -16.40
CA ASP A 209 -1.83 -24.39 -17.16
C ASP A 209 -0.48 -23.97 -16.55
N PRO A 210 0.53 -23.65 -17.38
CA PRO A 210 1.82 -23.18 -16.88
C PRO A 210 1.70 -21.80 -16.21
N LEU A 211 2.72 -21.37 -15.47
CA LEU A 211 2.76 -20.02 -14.90
C LEU A 211 2.90 -18.90 -15.97
N GLU A 212 3.54 -19.20 -17.10
CA GLU A 212 3.69 -18.28 -18.23
C GLU A 212 2.47 -18.37 -19.16
N ILE A 213 1.39 -17.70 -18.77
CA ILE A 213 0.15 -17.63 -19.53
C ILE A 213 0.04 -16.30 -20.28
N ASP A 214 -0.41 -16.38 -21.53
CA ASP A 214 -0.90 -15.24 -22.28
C ASP A 214 -2.27 -14.83 -21.72
N ILE A 215 -2.27 -13.92 -20.75
CA ILE A 215 -3.51 -13.52 -20.05
C ILE A 215 -4.56 -12.89 -21.00
N VAL A 216 -4.19 -12.55 -22.24
CA VAL A 216 -5.13 -12.11 -23.30
C VAL A 216 -6.04 -13.27 -23.75
N LYS A 217 -5.51 -14.50 -23.74
CA LYS A 217 -6.18 -15.69 -24.31
C LYS A 217 -6.79 -16.60 -23.26
N ASP A 218 -6.14 -16.70 -22.11
CA ASP A 218 -6.52 -17.67 -21.07
C ASP A 218 -7.18 -16.98 -19.88
N THR A 219 -8.32 -16.36 -20.14
CA THR A 219 -9.08 -15.66 -19.09
C THR A 219 -9.85 -16.66 -18.23
N GLY A 220 -9.64 -16.64 -16.91
CA GLY A 220 -10.46 -17.38 -15.94
C GLY A 220 -9.84 -18.62 -15.32
N THR A 221 -8.55 -18.89 -15.54
CA THR A 221 -7.82 -19.94 -14.80
C THR A 221 -7.21 -19.36 -13.53
N PHE A 222 -6.85 -20.21 -12.55
CA PHE A 222 -6.18 -19.75 -11.34
C PHE A 222 -4.84 -19.06 -11.67
N HIS A 223 -4.00 -19.68 -12.49
CA HIS A 223 -2.73 -19.11 -12.94
C HIS A 223 -2.91 -17.78 -13.65
N ALA A 224 -3.92 -17.64 -14.52
CA ALA A 224 -4.20 -16.35 -15.16
C ALA A 224 -4.60 -15.27 -14.16
N ALA A 225 -5.27 -15.62 -13.06
CA ALA A 225 -5.69 -14.66 -12.04
C ALA A 225 -4.53 -14.15 -11.16
N VAL A 226 -3.40 -14.88 -11.08
CA VAL A 226 -2.27 -14.52 -10.21
C VAL A 226 -0.95 -14.25 -10.95
N SER A 227 -0.81 -14.73 -12.19
CA SER A 227 0.45 -14.67 -12.95
C SER A 227 0.93 -13.24 -13.19
N TRP A 228 0.03 -12.29 -13.45
CA TRP A 228 0.42 -10.89 -13.65
C TRP A 228 1.01 -10.28 -12.38
N PHE A 229 0.31 -10.43 -11.24
CA PHE A 229 0.82 -10.01 -9.94
C PHE A 229 2.18 -10.65 -9.67
N TYR A 230 2.34 -11.96 -9.91
CA TYR A 230 3.60 -12.66 -9.68
C TYR A 230 4.74 -12.20 -10.59
N LYS A 231 4.43 -11.87 -11.84
CA LYS A 231 5.40 -11.28 -12.77
C LYS A 231 5.90 -9.95 -12.24
N LEU A 232 5.01 -9.10 -11.73
CA LEU A 232 5.39 -7.82 -11.11
C LEU A 232 6.17 -8.05 -9.82
N TYR A 233 5.65 -8.87 -8.91
CA TYR A 233 6.27 -9.25 -7.64
C TYR A 233 7.72 -9.67 -7.84
N ASN A 234 7.99 -10.64 -8.72
CA ASN A 234 9.34 -11.18 -8.94
C ASN A 234 10.36 -10.13 -9.46
N ASN A 235 9.89 -9.04 -10.05
CA ASN A 235 10.73 -7.97 -10.60
C ASN A 235 10.68 -6.68 -9.77
N SER A 236 10.02 -6.72 -8.61
CA SER A 236 9.77 -5.55 -7.79
C SER A 236 10.77 -5.37 -6.65
N LYS A 237 10.68 -4.20 -5.99
CA LYS A 237 11.38 -3.94 -4.73
C LYS A 237 10.76 -4.69 -3.53
N TRP A 238 9.53 -5.18 -3.67
CA TRP A 238 8.73 -5.82 -2.62
C TRP A 238 8.66 -7.35 -2.78
N LYS A 239 9.54 -7.92 -3.61
CA LYS A 239 9.60 -9.35 -3.95
C LYS A 239 9.95 -10.30 -2.81
N ASP A 240 10.38 -9.76 -1.67
CA ASP A 240 10.75 -10.55 -0.49
C ASP A 240 9.61 -10.56 0.55
N LYS A 241 8.54 -9.79 0.31
CA LYS A 241 7.37 -9.74 1.18
C LYS A 241 6.53 -11.02 1.05
N PRO A 242 6.00 -11.58 2.15
CA PRO A 242 5.07 -12.70 2.07
C PRO A 242 3.79 -12.29 1.34
N VAL A 243 3.28 -13.18 0.48
CA VAL A 243 2.08 -12.94 -0.32
C VAL A 243 0.85 -13.55 0.36
N MET A 244 -0.25 -12.81 0.39
CA MET A 244 -1.57 -13.29 0.81
C MET A 244 -2.62 -13.14 -0.29
N LEU A 245 -3.46 -14.15 -0.48
CA LEU A 245 -4.65 -14.05 -1.34
C LEU A 245 -5.90 -13.84 -0.46
N VAL A 246 -6.35 -12.59 -0.32
CA VAL A 246 -7.46 -12.22 0.61
C VAL A 246 -8.85 -12.35 -0.02
N GLU A 247 -8.97 -11.99 -1.30
CA GLU A 247 -10.17 -12.12 -2.11
C GLU A 247 -9.98 -13.25 -3.11
N PHE A 248 -9.89 -14.45 -2.57
CA PHE A 248 -9.59 -15.67 -3.30
C PHE A 248 -10.83 -16.55 -3.42
N GLY A 249 -11.31 -16.80 -4.65
CA GLY A 249 -12.56 -17.56 -4.82
C GLY A 249 -12.78 -18.19 -6.19
N TYR A 250 -13.33 -19.40 -6.16
CA TYR A 250 -13.76 -20.12 -7.35
C TYR A 250 -15.17 -19.70 -7.77
N LYS A 251 -15.29 -19.18 -9.00
CA LYS A 251 -16.55 -18.74 -9.63
C LYS A 251 -17.08 -19.70 -10.71
N GLY A 252 -16.35 -20.77 -11.03
CA GLY A 252 -16.76 -21.75 -12.05
C GLY A 252 -17.89 -22.64 -11.56
N ASP A 253 -18.54 -23.40 -12.43
CA ASP A 253 -19.65 -24.27 -12.04
C ASP A 253 -19.20 -25.59 -11.39
N GLY A 254 -20.09 -26.23 -10.63
CA GLY A 254 -19.86 -27.55 -10.02
C GLY A 254 -19.15 -27.52 -8.66
N GLY A 255 -18.78 -28.72 -8.19
CA GLY A 255 -18.12 -28.90 -6.90
C GLY A 255 -16.65 -28.49 -6.90
N GLN A 256 -16.14 -28.11 -5.73
CA GLN A 256 -14.81 -27.53 -5.58
C GLN A 256 -13.71 -28.57 -5.29
N GLN A 257 -14.01 -29.86 -5.36
CA GLN A 257 -13.08 -30.92 -4.96
C GLN A 257 -11.78 -30.89 -5.78
N GLU A 258 -11.88 -30.81 -7.11
CA GLU A 258 -10.69 -30.75 -7.96
C GLU A 258 -9.96 -29.41 -7.83
N VAL A 259 -10.71 -28.32 -7.61
CA VAL A 259 -10.14 -26.98 -7.33
C VAL A 259 -9.30 -27.01 -6.07
N ILE A 260 -9.84 -27.56 -4.98
CA ILE A 260 -9.13 -27.67 -3.70
C ILE A 260 -7.89 -28.55 -3.86
N LYS A 261 -8.02 -29.72 -4.49
CA LYS A 261 -6.88 -30.63 -4.73
C LYS A 261 -5.76 -29.96 -5.51
N LYS A 262 -6.08 -29.31 -6.63
CA LYS A 262 -5.09 -28.67 -7.50
C LYS A 262 -4.43 -27.48 -6.82
N ILE A 263 -5.21 -26.55 -6.28
CA ILE A 263 -4.62 -25.33 -5.73
C ILE A 263 -3.82 -25.64 -4.47
N PHE A 264 -4.43 -26.32 -3.51
CA PHE A 264 -3.79 -26.54 -2.21
C PHE A 264 -2.83 -27.73 -2.20
N GLY A 265 -3.08 -28.76 -3.01
CA GLY A 265 -2.23 -29.95 -3.08
C GLY A 265 -1.10 -29.88 -4.10
N ASP A 266 -1.12 -28.93 -5.03
CA ASP A 266 -0.16 -28.84 -6.13
C ASP A 266 0.35 -27.40 -6.32
N TYR A 267 -0.48 -26.50 -6.83
CA TYR A 267 -0.04 -25.19 -7.33
C TYR A 267 0.61 -24.32 -6.24
N LEU A 268 -0.04 -24.13 -5.08
CA LEU A 268 0.51 -23.28 -4.02
C LEU A 268 1.85 -23.80 -3.48
N ILE A 269 2.01 -25.12 -3.41
CA ILE A 269 3.19 -25.76 -2.85
C ILE A 269 4.35 -25.71 -3.84
N ASN A 270 4.07 -26.01 -5.12
CA ASN A 270 5.10 -26.27 -6.12
C ASN A 270 5.44 -25.03 -6.96
N GLU A 271 4.49 -24.10 -7.15
CA GLU A 271 4.62 -23.01 -8.11
C GLU A 271 4.59 -21.62 -7.46
N PHE A 272 3.95 -21.49 -6.30
CA PHE A 272 3.74 -20.19 -5.64
C PHE A 272 4.29 -20.13 -4.20
N PRO A 273 5.59 -20.39 -3.99
CA PRO A 273 6.18 -20.48 -2.65
C PRO A 273 6.13 -19.16 -1.86
N ALA A 274 5.90 -18.03 -2.53
CA ALA A 274 5.74 -16.73 -1.87
C ALA A 274 4.34 -16.54 -1.24
N ILE A 275 3.30 -17.24 -1.71
CA ILE A 275 2.00 -17.25 -1.01
C ILE A 275 2.22 -17.92 0.33
N LYS A 276 1.98 -17.19 1.42
CA LYS A 276 2.06 -17.69 2.81
C LYS A 276 0.69 -17.71 3.48
N GLY A 277 -0.34 -17.16 2.84
CA GLY A 277 -1.71 -17.21 3.33
C GLY A 277 -2.77 -17.07 2.24
N VAL A 278 -3.91 -17.71 2.46
CA VAL A 278 -5.10 -17.55 1.62
C VAL A 278 -6.34 -17.43 2.50
N ILE A 279 -7.25 -16.52 2.13
CA ILE A 279 -8.57 -16.37 2.72
C ILE A 279 -9.58 -16.76 1.66
N PHE A 280 -10.19 -17.93 1.83
CA PHE A 280 -11.13 -18.47 0.86
C PHE A 280 -12.49 -17.78 0.99
N GLY A 281 -12.86 -16.98 0.00
CA GLY A 281 -14.11 -16.25 -0.05
C GLY A 281 -15.29 -17.16 -0.39
N ASN A 282 -16.15 -17.45 0.60
CA ASN A 282 -17.47 -18.02 0.36
C ASN A 282 -18.45 -16.92 -0.06
N ARG A 283 -18.58 -16.62 -1.36
CA ARG A 283 -19.69 -15.76 -1.84
C ARG A 283 -20.96 -16.59 -2.10
N GLU A 284 -22.10 -16.11 -1.59
CA GLU A 284 -23.46 -16.68 -1.74
C GLU A 284 -24.15 -16.31 -3.09
N PRO A 285 -25.33 -16.88 -3.49
CA PRO A 285 -25.86 -18.25 -3.34
C PRO A 285 -26.24 -18.94 -4.69
N PRO A 286 -26.42 -20.29 -4.76
CA PRO A 286 -26.37 -21.28 -3.67
C PRO A 286 -25.13 -22.19 -3.80
N ARG A 287 -24.10 -21.96 -2.99
CA ARG A 287 -22.98 -22.90 -2.78
C ARG A 287 -22.56 -22.81 -1.33
N HIS A 288 -23.14 -23.64 -0.47
CA HIS A 288 -22.66 -23.78 0.90
C HIS A 288 -21.45 -24.73 0.91
N PHE A 289 -20.44 -24.45 1.72
CA PHE A 289 -19.34 -25.39 1.94
C PHE A 289 -19.89 -26.77 2.36
N GLY A 290 -19.49 -27.82 1.64
CA GLY A 290 -20.01 -29.17 1.85
C GLY A 290 -21.34 -29.45 1.13
N ALA A 291 -21.76 -28.59 0.20
CA ALA A 291 -22.92 -28.83 -0.67
C ALA A 291 -22.65 -29.94 -1.69
N TYR A 292 -21.39 -30.24 -1.99
CA TYR A 292 -21.02 -31.29 -2.94
C TYR A 292 -20.45 -32.54 -2.23
N PRO A 293 -20.82 -33.76 -2.66
CA PRO A 293 -20.29 -35.00 -2.08
C PRO A 293 -18.76 -35.07 -2.14
N GLY A 294 -18.08 -35.38 -1.03
CA GLY A 294 -16.62 -35.46 -1.01
C GLY A 294 -15.89 -34.13 -0.77
N GLU A 295 -16.60 -33.00 -0.73
CA GLU A 295 -16.00 -31.66 -0.56
C GLU A 295 -15.40 -31.47 0.83
N LYS A 296 -16.06 -31.98 1.88
CA LYS A 296 -15.55 -31.89 3.26
C LYS A 296 -14.30 -32.75 3.45
N GLU A 297 -14.31 -33.96 2.90
CA GLU A 297 -13.19 -34.90 2.98
C GLU A 297 -11.95 -34.35 2.25
N VAL A 298 -12.17 -33.73 1.07
CA VAL A 298 -11.09 -33.06 0.33
C VAL A 298 -10.59 -31.83 1.07
N TRP A 299 -11.49 -31.02 1.65
CA TRP A 299 -11.10 -29.88 2.47
C TRP A 299 -10.26 -30.30 3.68
N GLU A 300 -10.71 -31.29 4.45
CA GLU A 300 -9.96 -31.81 5.60
C GLU A 300 -8.57 -32.31 5.20
N LYS A 301 -8.48 -33.00 4.04
CA LYS A 301 -7.21 -33.55 3.57
C LYS A 301 -6.22 -32.51 3.06
N TYR A 302 -6.68 -31.51 2.31
CA TYR A 302 -5.80 -30.60 1.55
C TYR A 302 -5.72 -29.19 2.12
N ILE A 303 -6.62 -28.81 3.03
CA ILE A 303 -6.69 -27.44 3.58
C ILE A 303 -6.40 -27.45 5.08
N ASN A 304 -7.09 -28.27 5.88
CA ASN A 304 -6.90 -28.25 7.35
C ASN A 304 -5.49 -28.64 7.80
N THR A 305 -4.76 -29.40 6.98
CA THR A 305 -3.38 -29.84 7.25
C THR A 305 -2.33 -29.01 6.51
N ASN A 306 -2.76 -28.04 5.71
CA ASN A 306 -1.90 -27.29 4.81
C ASN A 306 -1.36 -26.04 5.48
N SER A 307 -0.04 -25.89 5.52
CA SER A 307 0.64 -24.74 6.11
C SER A 307 0.34 -23.41 5.42
N TYR A 308 -0.15 -23.42 4.18
CA TYR A 308 -0.52 -22.24 3.42
C TYR A 308 -1.97 -21.79 3.65
N TYR A 309 -2.80 -22.69 4.18
CA TYR A 309 -4.12 -22.31 4.64
C TYR A 309 -4.02 -21.71 6.03
N VAL A 310 -4.47 -20.46 6.15
CA VAL A 310 -4.32 -19.67 7.37
C VAL A 310 -5.71 -19.44 7.96
N PRO A 311 -6.25 -20.38 8.77
CA PRO A 311 -7.52 -20.17 9.46
C PRO A 311 -7.42 -19.04 10.50
N TYR A 312 -6.21 -18.81 11.01
CA TYR A 312 -5.85 -17.73 11.92
C TYR A 312 -4.55 -17.11 11.44
N LEU A 313 -4.56 -15.79 11.22
CA LEU A 313 -3.38 -15.05 10.77
C LEU A 313 -2.21 -15.26 11.74
N GLN A 314 -1.06 -15.62 11.19
CA GLN A 314 0.19 -15.65 11.95
C GLN A 314 0.80 -14.25 11.93
N PHE A 315 1.20 -13.77 13.08
CA PHE A 315 1.83 -12.48 13.27
C PHE A 315 3.27 -12.71 13.73
N ASN A 316 4.15 -11.76 13.45
CA ASN A 316 5.48 -11.77 14.06
C ASN A 316 5.34 -11.83 15.58
N ALA A 317 6.22 -12.60 16.21
CA ALA A 317 6.28 -12.68 17.67
C ALA A 317 6.80 -11.37 18.27
N ASP A 318 7.56 -10.61 17.49
CA ASP A 318 7.97 -9.27 17.82
C ASP A 318 6.80 -8.29 17.67
N CYS A 319 6.58 -7.53 18.73
CA CYS A 319 5.63 -6.44 18.81
C CYS A 319 6.16 -5.33 19.72
N THR A 320 7.46 -5.08 19.74
CA THR A 320 8.04 -3.95 20.47
C THR A 320 8.72 -3.01 19.50
N ALA A 321 8.28 -1.75 19.45
CA ALA A 321 8.96 -0.78 18.60
C ALA A 321 10.35 -0.43 19.14
N PRO A 322 11.29 -0.01 18.26
CA PRO A 322 12.59 0.51 18.65
C PRO A 322 12.50 1.73 19.56
N GLY A 323 13.53 1.89 20.38
CA GLY A 323 13.63 2.99 21.32
C GLY A 323 13.75 4.34 20.62
N LYS A 324 12.99 5.32 21.09
CA LYS A 324 13.12 6.70 20.61
C LYS A 324 14.53 7.23 20.87
N ILE A 325 15.13 7.80 19.83
CA ILE A 325 16.38 8.56 19.94
C ILE A 325 16.07 9.94 20.56
N ASN A 326 16.53 10.17 21.79
CA ASN A 326 16.23 11.39 22.54
C ASN A 326 17.35 12.44 22.52
N ASP A 327 18.54 12.07 22.05
CA ASP A 327 19.75 12.90 22.11
C ASP A 327 20.33 13.19 20.73
N PHE A 328 19.50 13.20 19.69
CA PHE A 328 19.94 13.52 18.32
C PHE A 328 20.49 14.95 18.28
N LYS A 329 21.72 15.09 17.79
CA LYS A 329 22.48 16.34 17.74
C LYS A 329 23.10 16.54 16.37
N ALA A 330 23.25 17.80 15.98
CA ALA A 330 23.92 18.20 14.76
C ALA A 330 24.89 19.35 15.03
N ASP A 331 26.13 19.18 14.59
CA ASP A 331 27.16 20.22 14.61
C ASP A 331 27.62 20.54 13.19
N VAL A 332 27.79 21.82 12.85
CA VAL A 332 28.29 22.23 11.53
C VAL A 332 29.77 22.52 11.61
N HIS A 333 30.57 21.79 10.82
CA HIS A 333 31.98 22.08 10.65
C HIS A 333 32.27 22.38 9.18
N LYS A 334 32.65 23.64 8.89
CA LYS A 334 32.75 24.17 7.52
C LYS A 334 31.40 24.03 6.79
N ASN A 335 31.28 23.10 5.85
CA ASN A 335 30.05 22.79 5.11
C ASN A 335 29.53 21.37 5.40
N ASP A 336 30.13 20.68 6.36
CA ASP A 336 29.72 19.33 6.76
C ASP A 336 28.82 19.43 7.99
N ILE A 337 27.74 18.65 7.99
CA ILE A 337 26.89 18.42 9.15
C ILE A 337 27.36 17.13 9.81
N ILE A 338 27.69 17.19 11.08
CA ILE A 338 28.08 16.05 11.89
C ILE A 338 26.91 15.71 12.81
N PHE A 339 26.23 14.60 12.51
CA PHE A 339 25.18 14.07 13.36
C PHE A 339 25.75 13.12 14.40
N THR A 340 25.23 13.19 15.62
CA THR A 340 25.57 12.26 16.72
C THR A 340 24.33 11.92 17.53
N TRP A 341 24.27 10.68 18.01
CA TRP A 341 23.22 10.16 18.87
C TRP A 341 23.69 8.93 19.64
N THR A 342 22.92 8.50 20.63
CA THR A 342 23.10 7.20 21.28
C THR A 342 22.25 6.16 20.56
N ALA A 343 22.85 5.03 20.14
CA ALA A 343 22.13 3.96 19.47
C ALA A 343 21.02 3.41 20.38
N PRO A 344 19.75 3.39 19.93
CA PRO A 344 18.66 2.76 20.66
C PRO A 344 18.73 1.23 20.51
N GLY A 345 17.78 0.52 21.13
CA GLY A 345 17.58 -0.90 20.91
C GLY A 345 16.44 -1.16 19.92
N ASP A 346 16.41 -2.40 19.45
CA ASP A 346 15.39 -2.98 18.56
C ASP A 346 14.06 -3.13 19.29
N ASP A 347 14.10 -3.77 20.47
CA ASP A 347 12.99 -3.86 21.41
C ASP A 347 13.13 -2.75 22.47
N GLY A 348 12.75 -1.53 22.11
CA GLY A 348 12.96 -0.35 22.95
C GLY A 348 14.45 -0.02 23.13
N TYR A 349 15.07 -0.45 24.23
CA TYR A 349 16.49 -0.16 24.49
C TYR A 349 17.34 -1.42 24.63
N ASN A 350 16.87 -2.54 24.09
CA ASN A 350 17.61 -3.80 24.02
C ASN A 350 17.75 -4.25 22.56
N GLY A 351 18.88 -4.88 22.22
CA GLY A 351 19.13 -5.35 20.86
C GLY A 351 19.68 -4.26 19.94
N THR A 352 19.89 -4.60 18.68
CA THR A 352 20.47 -3.67 17.69
C THR A 352 19.46 -3.44 16.58
N VAL A 353 19.06 -2.19 16.39
CA VAL A 353 18.14 -1.80 15.32
C VAL A 353 18.69 -2.18 13.95
N SER A 354 17.81 -2.46 13.00
CA SER A 354 18.19 -2.84 11.63
C SER A 354 18.81 -1.70 10.86
N TYR A 355 18.21 -0.50 10.92
CA TYR A 355 18.74 0.71 10.28
C TYR A 355 18.12 2.00 10.84
N TYR A 356 18.56 3.14 10.31
CA TYR A 356 18.04 4.46 10.62
C TYR A 356 17.42 5.11 9.39
N ILE A 357 16.39 5.93 9.60
CA ILE A 357 15.83 6.83 8.59
C ILE A 357 16.07 8.25 9.07
N ILE A 358 16.87 9.03 8.35
CA ILE A 358 17.05 10.46 8.64
C ILE A 358 16.31 11.26 7.57
N LYS A 359 15.42 12.15 8.00
CA LYS A 359 14.72 13.06 7.10
C LYS A 359 14.93 14.51 7.48
N TYR A 360 14.70 15.40 6.52
CA TYR A 360 14.79 16.84 6.75
C TYR A 360 13.70 17.65 6.06
N ARG A 361 13.43 18.83 6.64
CA ARG A 361 12.62 19.88 6.03
C ARG A 361 13.38 21.20 5.99
N GLU A 362 13.14 21.98 4.95
CA GLU A 362 13.62 23.37 4.83
C GLU A 362 12.67 24.36 5.52
N ASN A 363 11.36 24.08 5.47
CA ASN A 363 10.33 24.79 6.20
C ASN A 363 9.69 23.87 7.25
N PRO A 364 9.79 24.19 8.56
CA PRO A 364 9.24 23.34 9.60
C PRO A 364 7.73 23.52 9.77
N GLN A 365 7.13 24.57 9.20
CA GLN A 365 5.71 24.86 9.36
C GLN A 365 4.93 24.44 8.12
N ASP A 366 3.76 23.86 8.33
CA ASP A 366 2.82 23.48 7.28
C ASP A 366 1.40 23.90 7.68
N TYR A 367 0.60 24.32 6.71
CA TYR A 367 -0.76 24.83 6.90
C TYR A 367 -1.81 24.05 6.11
N SER A 368 -1.41 22.95 5.47
CA SER A 368 -2.32 22.03 4.77
C SER A 368 -3.31 21.38 5.76
N GLY A 369 -4.51 21.05 5.29
CA GLY A 369 -5.54 20.38 6.12
C GLY A 369 -6.23 21.28 7.15
N GLY A 370 -6.13 22.61 7.00
CA GLY A 370 -6.89 23.57 7.83
C GLY A 370 -6.31 23.81 9.23
N GLY A 371 -5.12 23.28 9.53
CA GLY A 371 -4.44 23.45 10.81
C GLY A 371 -2.95 23.74 10.65
N LYS A 372 -2.35 24.38 11.67
CA LYS A 372 -0.91 24.62 11.71
C LYS A 372 -0.21 23.37 12.26
N LYS A 373 0.67 22.77 11.46
CA LYS A 373 1.56 21.68 11.86
C LYS A 373 2.98 22.22 11.99
N ASP A 374 3.70 21.73 12.99
CA ASP A 374 5.05 22.17 13.30
C ASP A 374 5.97 20.96 13.44
N PHE A 375 6.82 20.76 12.43
CA PHE A 375 7.77 19.64 12.39
C PHE A 375 8.65 19.62 13.63
N THR A 376 8.97 20.77 14.23
CA THR A 376 9.83 20.83 15.43
C THR A 376 9.15 20.36 16.71
N LYS A 377 7.82 20.17 16.68
CA LYS A 377 7.00 19.79 17.85
C LYS A 377 6.32 18.44 17.65
N GLU A 378 5.71 18.25 16.49
CA GLU A 378 4.91 17.08 16.13
C GLU A 378 5.39 16.55 14.77
N PRO A 379 6.66 16.10 14.68
CA PRO A 379 7.28 15.73 13.40
C PRO A 379 6.53 14.64 12.63
N TRP A 380 5.83 13.75 13.35
CA TRP A 380 5.02 12.66 12.78
C TRP A 380 3.92 13.18 11.84
N THR A 381 3.33 14.36 12.13
CA THR A 381 2.29 14.97 11.28
C THR A 381 2.79 15.36 9.89
N LEU A 382 4.11 15.41 9.71
CA LEU A 382 4.76 15.85 8.49
C LEU A 382 5.82 14.85 8.00
N TRP A 383 5.98 13.68 8.61
CA TRP A 383 7.10 12.79 8.33
C TRP A 383 7.00 12.08 6.98
N SER A 384 5.78 11.71 6.59
CA SER A 384 5.45 11.11 5.28
C SER A 384 5.15 12.10 4.16
N ARG A 385 5.23 13.39 4.46
CA ARG A 385 5.03 14.45 3.46
C ARG A 385 6.15 14.45 2.44
N TYR A 386 5.83 14.60 1.16
CA TYR A 386 6.83 14.70 0.09
C TYR A 386 7.79 15.90 0.28
N GLU A 387 7.37 16.94 1.02
CA GLU A 387 8.25 18.07 1.39
C GLU A 387 9.29 17.71 2.47
N THR A 388 9.14 16.55 3.13
CA THR A 388 10.09 15.97 4.08
C THR A 388 10.97 14.96 3.35
N LYS A 389 12.22 15.36 3.11
CA LYS A 389 13.14 14.66 2.22
C LYS A 389 14.01 13.68 3.00
N ASP A 390 14.18 12.48 2.46
CA ASP A 390 15.12 11.48 2.98
C ASP A 390 16.58 11.91 2.79
N ILE A 391 17.42 11.44 3.71
CA ILE A 391 18.87 11.39 3.58
C ILE A 391 19.26 9.98 3.17
N GLU A 392 20.40 9.86 2.48
CA GLU A 392 20.97 8.58 2.09
C GLU A 392 22.34 8.41 2.74
N GLY A 393 22.75 7.16 2.91
CA GLY A 393 24.08 6.82 3.43
C GLY A 393 24.17 6.79 4.95
N GLU A 394 23.04 6.50 5.62
CA GLU A 394 23.01 6.22 7.04
C GLU A 394 24.02 5.13 7.43
N PRO A 395 24.70 5.28 8.59
CA PRO A 395 25.67 4.29 9.01
C PRO A 395 24.97 3.01 9.45
N LYS A 396 25.67 1.87 9.31
CA LYS A 396 25.23 0.62 9.93
C LYS A 396 25.05 0.83 11.44
N PRO A 397 23.92 0.41 12.03
CA PRO A 397 23.70 0.52 13.46
C PRO A 397 24.76 -0.22 14.28
N VAL A 398 25.10 0.36 15.42
CA VAL A 398 25.90 -0.29 16.46
C VAL A 398 24.99 -0.75 17.60
N GLN A 399 25.54 -1.63 18.44
CA GLN A 399 24.88 -2.10 19.66
C GLN A 399 24.32 -0.95 20.51
N GLU A 400 23.16 -1.19 21.13
CA GLU A 400 22.45 -0.25 22.00
C GLU A 400 23.36 0.43 23.04
N GLY A 401 23.10 1.71 23.30
CA GLY A 401 23.84 2.52 24.29
C GLY A 401 25.20 3.02 23.81
N LYS A 402 25.72 2.58 22.66
CA LYS A 402 26.97 3.11 22.10
C LYS A 402 26.72 4.41 21.31
N PRO A 403 27.71 5.32 21.26
CA PRO A 403 27.61 6.51 20.44
C PRO A 403 27.66 6.15 18.95
N GLN A 404 26.73 6.71 18.17
CA GLN A 404 26.64 6.61 16.73
C GLN A 404 26.88 7.99 16.10
N LYS A 405 27.42 8.00 14.87
CA LYS A 405 27.78 9.23 14.15
C LYS A 405 27.54 9.09 12.65
N MET A 406 27.07 10.17 12.03
CA MET A 406 27.04 10.33 10.57
C MET A 406 27.65 11.69 10.19
N ILE A 407 28.34 11.74 9.05
CA ILE A 407 28.84 12.99 8.47
C ILE A 407 28.16 13.16 7.12
N LEU A 408 27.50 14.30 6.95
CA LEU A 408 26.78 14.65 5.74
C LEU A 408 27.42 15.90 5.14
N SER A 409 27.84 15.78 3.88
CA SER A 409 28.54 16.83 3.14
C SER A 409 27.69 17.32 1.97
N GLY A 410 28.03 18.50 1.44
CA GLY A 410 27.46 18.98 0.16
C GLY A 410 26.05 19.58 0.26
N PHE A 411 25.57 19.86 1.47
CA PHE A 411 24.30 20.57 1.63
C PHE A 411 24.43 22.03 1.17
N PRO A 412 23.44 22.55 0.41
CA PRO A 412 23.39 23.96 0.07
C PRO A 412 23.31 24.86 1.31
N LYS A 413 23.58 26.15 1.10
CA LYS A 413 23.35 27.16 2.13
C LYS A 413 21.85 27.24 2.42
N GLY A 414 21.49 27.25 3.70
CA GLY A 414 20.09 27.20 4.09
C GLY A 414 19.89 26.91 5.56
N THR A 415 18.61 26.90 5.96
CA THR A 415 18.17 26.41 7.26
C THR A 415 17.44 25.10 7.05
N TYR A 416 17.80 24.11 7.83
CA TYR A 416 17.28 22.75 7.73
C TYR A 416 16.89 22.24 9.11
N TYR A 417 15.87 21.38 9.14
CA TYR A 417 15.34 20.76 10.35
C TYR A 417 15.38 19.26 10.14
N PHE A 418 16.18 18.55 10.93
CA PHE A 418 16.39 17.11 10.78
C PHE A 418 15.75 16.34 11.92
N GLY A 419 15.16 15.19 11.59
CA GLY A 419 14.74 14.17 12.54
C GLY A 419 15.30 12.81 12.15
N ILE A 420 15.35 11.90 13.11
CA ILE A 420 15.79 10.52 12.89
C ILE A 420 14.78 9.55 13.51
N GLN A 421 14.53 8.44 12.83
CA GLN A 421 13.88 7.24 13.37
C GLN A 421 14.85 6.06 13.32
N SER A 422 14.73 5.15 14.27
CA SER A 422 15.29 3.81 14.16
C SER A 422 14.22 2.81 13.75
N VAL A 423 14.66 1.79 13.03
CA VAL A 423 13.81 0.78 12.41
C VAL A 423 14.21 -0.61 12.90
N ASP A 424 13.20 -1.40 13.20
CA ASP A 424 13.27 -2.80 13.61
C ASP A 424 13.59 -3.75 12.43
N ASP A 425 13.89 -5.02 12.69
CA ASP A 425 13.95 -6.09 11.68
C ASP A 425 12.57 -6.55 11.17
N VAL A 426 11.52 -6.17 11.91
CA VAL A 426 10.12 -6.13 11.50
C VAL A 426 9.71 -4.67 11.19
N PRO A 427 8.60 -4.38 10.48
CA PRO A 427 8.29 -3.01 10.06
C PRO A 427 7.68 -2.17 11.19
N TYR A 428 8.35 -2.09 12.34
CA TYR A 428 8.07 -1.11 13.37
C TYR A 428 9.14 -0.01 13.34
N ASN A 429 8.68 1.23 13.38
CA ASN A 429 9.57 2.37 13.52
C ASN A 429 9.44 2.92 14.94
N SER A 430 10.55 3.42 15.50
CA SER A 430 10.48 4.23 16.71
C SER A 430 9.66 5.49 16.46
N GLN A 431 9.17 6.12 17.53
CA GLN A 431 8.83 7.54 17.47
C GLN A 431 9.99 8.37 16.91
N ILE A 432 9.68 9.42 16.17
CA ILE A 432 10.69 10.35 15.63
C ILE A 432 11.40 11.07 16.79
N SER A 433 12.71 11.26 16.64
CA SER A 433 13.58 11.94 17.60
C SER A 433 13.16 13.38 17.92
N ASN A 434 13.90 14.02 18.83
CA ASN A 434 13.94 15.48 18.85
C ASN A 434 14.42 16.02 17.50
N ILE A 435 13.90 17.18 17.08
CA ILE A 435 14.30 17.82 15.82
C ILE A 435 15.49 18.76 16.06
N VAL A 436 16.52 18.63 15.23
CA VAL A 436 17.71 19.49 15.26
C VAL A 436 17.63 20.53 14.14
N LYS A 437 17.86 21.80 14.48
CA LYS A 437 17.93 22.90 13.53
C LYS A 437 19.39 23.15 13.14
N VAL A 438 19.67 23.13 11.84
CA VAL A 438 20.99 23.36 11.27
C VAL A 438 20.95 24.58 10.35
N ILE A 439 21.99 25.41 10.41
CA ILE A 439 22.16 26.58 9.53
C ILE A 439 23.51 26.47 8.84
N ILE A 440 23.49 26.34 7.51
CA ILE A 440 24.69 26.31 6.66
C ILE A 440 24.84 27.69 6.02
N LYS A 441 26.02 28.31 6.24
CA LYS A 441 26.28 29.73 5.93
C LYS A 441 27.00 29.97 4.62
#